data_AF-A0A8T4EN71-F1
#
_entry.id   AF-A0A8T4EN71-F1
#
_cell.length_a   1.000
_cell.length_b   1.000
_cell.length_c   1.000
_cell.angle_alpha   90.00
_cell.angle_beta   90.00
_cell.angle_gamma   90.00
#
_symmetry.space_group_name_H-M   'P 1'
#
loop_
_entity.id
_entity.type
_entity.pdbx_description
1 polymer ?
#
loop_
_entity_poly.entity_id
_entity_poly.type
_entity_poly.pdbx_seq_one_letter_code
_entity_poly.pdbx_strand_id
1 'polypeptide(L)'
;MKTQLLIAGLIVAMIAIIGCTYQPGPIVGNDKDEHGCIESAGYSWDADIGACTRSWELDESQAKAAKIAVAPLSYPVTVIEVETLRCVGCFDVELQRNDNQERFQVSLRDWEIKEEAIACTEDAKVCPDGSAVGRDPYNNCEFFPCPGGVGMPNPASVYCEEQGGTLDIRDEAEGQVGYCILPSGVECEEWAYFRGECPEAHVCTEEEKAAEICTMEYMPVCGDDGVTYGNKCSACASRNIDSYVQGECSLKKCAEEGESFSWVYKDKFPEHCCDGLTEWQSGTDTDISVADKCYGTGMMSGNPIGTCIRCGDGVCDDLETPCNCAADCIGKGKSDYETIIEFCEDSFGYARMCEHNLELNQELCSLCEAETLKNYCTEPRPEACTKEYMPVCGWFDSSIQCLAYPCAQTYGNKCTACADEKVVYWTEGECPNTIDGSEGNDEEITDETSSTSPGSTGSTQLANPASAYCVEQGGTLELRDDYENEGQIGMCILPNGVECEEWAYFRGECP
;
A
#
# COMPACT_ATOMS: atom_id res chain seq x y z
N MET A 1 61.85 102.94 -46.19
CA MET A 1 60.84 103.41 -47.17
C MET A 1 59.86 102.27 -47.40
N LYS A 2 58.61 102.52 -47.02
CA LYS A 2 57.35 101.95 -47.52
C LYS A 2 57.12 100.43 -47.37
N THR A 3 56.35 100.00 -46.37
CA THR A 3 54.90 99.65 -46.46
C THR A 3 54.57 98.66 -47.57
N GLN A 4 54.23 97.41 -47.22
CA GLN A 4 52.85 96.87 -47.30
C GLN A 4 52.81 95.32 -47.19
N LEU A 5 51.82 94.88 -46.42
CA LEU A 5 51.13 93.58 -46.39
C LEU A 5 51.76 92.35 -45.71
N LEU A 6 51.27 92.15 -44.48
CA LEU A 6 50.62 90.93 -43.96
C LEU A 6 51.50 89.73 -43.58
N ILE A 7 52.05 89.85 -42.36
CA ILE A 7 51.99 88.89 -41.24
C ILE A 7 51.84 87.41 -41.64
N ALA A 8 52.97 86.78 -41.88
CA ALA A 8 53.16 85.34 -41.70
C ALA A 8 54.23 85.14 -40.64
N GLY A 9 53.87 84.53 -39.51
CA GLY A 9 54.84 84.07 -38.52
C GLY A 9 54.54 84.51 -37.09
N LEU A 10 54.28 83.50 -36.25
CA LEU A 10 54.35 83.52 -34.78
C LEU A 10 53.18 84.19 -34.06
N ILE A 11 52.07 83.45 -33.92
CA ILE A 11 51.47 82.99 -32.65
C ILE A 11 50.48 81.87 -33.03
N VAL A 12 50.96 80.63 -33.06
CA VAL A 12 50.11 79.43 -32.95
C VAL A 12 50.81 78.52 -31.94
N ALA A 13 50.70 78.93 -30.68
CA ALA A 13 50.91 78.09 -29.53
C ALA A 13 49.66 78.25 -28.66
N MET A 14 49.00 77.12 -28.37
CA MET A 14 47.80 76.95 -27.55
C MET A 14 46.43 77.29 -28.17
N ILE A 15 46.04 76.60 -29.24
CA ILE A 15 44.68 76.01 -29.34
C ILE A 15 44.81 74.69 -30.12
N ALA A 16 44.96 73.57 -29.41
CA ALA A 16 44.72 72.24 -29.95
C ALA A 16 43.21 72.00 -29.96
N ILE A 17 42.51 72.51 -30.98
CA ILE A 17 41.18 72.01 -31.31
C ILE A 17 41.39 70.87 -32.31
N ILE A 18 41.24 69.68 -31.77
CA ILE A 18 41.11 68.42 -32.48
C ILE A 18 39.99 68.60 -33.50
N GLY A 19 40.33 68.74 -34.77
CA GLY A 19 39.41 68.50 -35.86
C GLY A 19 39.12 67.00 -35.90
N CYS A 20 38.16 66.55 -35.07
CA CYS A 20 37.58 65.24 -35.24
C CYS A 20 36.88 65.23 -36.61
N THR A 21 37.50 64.62 -37.60
CA THR A 21 36.76 64.06 -38.72
C THR A 21 35.76 63.09 -38.10
N TYR A 22 34.48 63.46 -38.08
CA TYR A 22 33.40 62.53 -37.75
C TYR A 22 33.36 61.48 -38.87
N GLN A 23 34.18 60.45 -38.70
CA GLN A 23 33.86 59.14 -39.25
C GLN A 23 32.60 58.74 -38.48
N PRO A 24 31.44 58.57 -39.13
CA PRO A 24 30.37 57.84 -38.46
C PRO A 24 31.02 56.52 -38.03
N GLY A 25 31.09 56.30 -36.71
CA GLY A 25 31.48 55.00 -36.20
C GLY A 25 30.58 53.94 -36.83
N PRO A 26 31.03 52.69 -36.92
CA PRO A 26 30.15 51.61 -37.38
C PRO A 26 28.83 51.73 -36.62
N ILE A 27 27.71 51.79 -37.35
CA ILE A 27 26.39 51.85 -36.76
C ILE A 27 26.27 50.58 -35.90
N VAL A 28 26.37 50.72 -34.58
CA VAL A 28 26.22 49.62 -33.65
C VAL A 28 24.75 49.23 -33.65
N GLY A 29 24.44 47.98 -34.00
CA GLY A 29 23.06 47.47 -34.11
C GLY A 29 22.64 47.00 -35.51
N ASN A 30 23.58 46.69 -36.41
CA ASN A 30 23.28 45.99 -37.66
C ASN A 30 24.13 44.72 -37.85
N ASP A 31 24.54 44.12 -36.74
CA ASP A 31 25.18 42.82 -36.66
C ASP A 31 24.10 41.75 -36.55
N LYS A 32 23.56 41.38 -37.72
CA LYS A 32 22.65 40.25 -37.86
C LYS A 32 23.41 39.04 -38.39
N ASP A 33 23.15 37.87 -37.81
CA ASP A 33 23.63 36.59 -38.36
C ASP A 33 22.83 36.17 -39.61
N GLU A 34 23.10 34.98 -40.14
CA GLU A 34 22.43 34.42 -41.33
C GLU A 34 20.92 34.17 -41.11
N HIS A 35 20.47 34.10 -39.85
CA HIS A 35 19.07 33.92 -39.44
C HIS A 35 18.40 35.24 -39.04
N GLY A 36 19.15 36.35 -39.05
CA GLY A 36 18.66 37.69 -38.71
C GLY A 36 18.74 38.03 -37.22
N CYS A 37 19.42 37.22 -36.41
CA CYS A 37 19.56 37.41 -34.96
C CYS A 37 20.57 38.52 -34.67
N ILE A 38 20.24 39.41 -33.74
CA ILE A 38 21.08 40.56 -33.37
C ILE A 38 22.01 40.15 -32.22
N GLU A 39 23.24 39.74 -32.55
CA GLU A 39 24.22 39.22 -31.59
C GLU A 39 24.60 40.26 -30.52
N SER A 40 24.75 41.53 -30.89
CA SER A 40 25.04 42.62 -29.94
C SER A 40 23.91 42.86 -28.93
N ALA A 41 22.69 42.45 -29.27
CA ALA A 41 21.56 42.43 -28.36
C ALA A 41 21.44 41.08 -27.63
N GLY A 42 22.42 40.18 -27.72
CA GLY A 42 22.44 38.88 -27.05
C GLY A 42 21.59 37.80 -27.71
N TYR A 43 20.97 38.06 -28.86
CA TYR A 43 20.18 37.02 -29.53
C TYR A 43 21.08 36.12 -30.37
N SER A 44 20.87 34.82 -30.25
CA SER A 44 21.50 33.80 -31.10
C SER A 44 20.45 32.86 -31.67
N TRP A 45 20.71 32.31 -32.85
CA TRP A 45 19.82 31.30 -33.44
C TRP A 45 19.78 30.03 -32.61
N ASP A 46 18.58 29.62 -32.21
CA ASP A 46 18.30 28.37 -31.53
C ASP A 46 17.62 27.41 -32.51
N ALA A 47 18.31 26.33 -32.88
CA ALA A 47 17.81 25.37 -33.84
C ALA A 47 16.66 24.50 -33.29
N ASP A 48 16.59 24.32 -31.97
CA ASP A 48 15.57 23.51 -31.34
C ASP A 48 14.24 24.26 -31.23
N ILE A 49 14.30 25.58 -31.01
CA ILE A 49 13.14 26.47 -31.01
C ILE A 49 12.77 26.93 -32.44
N GLY A 50 13.77 27.08 -33.32
CA GLY A 50 13.59 27.60 -34.68
C GLY A 50 13.46 29.14 -34.73
N ALA A 51 14.01 29.84 -33.75
CA ALA A 51 13.96 31.31 -33.65
C ALA A 51 15.25 31.88 -33.05
N CYS A 52 15.44 33.19 -33.16
CA CYS A 52 16.45 33.91 -32.40
C CYS A 52 15.98 34.04 -30.95
N THR A 53 16.79 33.56 -30.00
CA THR A 53 16.46 33.59 -28.58
C THR A 53 17.62 34.09 -27.75
N ARG A 54 17.31 34.49 -26.52
CA ARG A 54 18.27 34.56 -25.42
C ARG A 54 17.99 33.36 -24.54
N SER A 55 18.63 32.24 -24.85
CA SER A 55 18.33 30.95 -24.21
C SER A 55 18.48 30.97 -22.69
N TRP A 56 19.25 31.90 -22.11
CA TRP A 56 19.39 32.07 -20.66
C TRP A 56 18.23 32.84 -19.99
N GLU A 57 17.34 33.48 -20.75
CA GLU A 57 16.16 34.19 -20.23
C GLU A 57 14.91 33.31 -20.20
N LEU A 58 14.96 32.12 -20.79
CA LEU A 58 13.84 31.19 -20.90
C LEU A 58 14.09 29.97 -20.02
N ASP A 59 13.13 29.63 -19.17
CA ASP A 59 13.07 28.29 -18.57
C ASP A 59 12.61 27.23 -19.61
N GLU A 60 12.71 25.95 -19.27
CA GLU A 60 12.37 24.85 -20.18
C GLU A 60 10.92 24.92 -20.67
N SER A 61 9.99 25.38 -19.82
CA SER A 61 8.58 25.49 -20.16
C SER A 61 8.33 26.64 -21.13
N GLN A 62 9.01 27.77 -20.93
CA GLN A 62 9.00 28.92 -21.82
C GLN A 62 9.66 28.62 -23.17
N ALA A 63 10.76 27.87 -23.17
CA ALA A 63 11.44 27.40 -24.38
C ALA A 63 10.54 26.47 -25.21
N LYS A 64 9.85 25.53 -24.54
CA LYS A 64 8.86 24.64 -25.19
C LYS A 64 7.67 25.44 -25.75
N ALA A 65 7.17 26.43 -25.01
CA ALA A 65 6.10 27.31 -25.47
C ALA A 65 6.51 28.14 -26.69
N ALA A 66 7.71 28.71 -26.66
CA ALA A 66 8.29 29.44 -27.78
C ALA A 66 8.43 28.55 -29.02
N LYS A 67 8.89 27.31 -28.86
CA LYS A 67 8.99 26.34 -29.96
C LYS A 67 7.63 26.06 -30.61
N ILE A 68 6.60 25.85 -29.79
CA ILE A 68 5.22 25.63 -30.28
C ILE A 68 4.71 26.86 -31.03
N ALA A 69 4.90 28.06 -30.46
CA ALA A 69 4.48 29.33 -31.07
C ALA A 69 5.17 29.60 -32.41
N VAL A 70 6.43 29.19 -32.55
CA VAL A 70 7.26 29.43 -33.74
C VAL A 70 7.02 28.37 -34.82
N ALA A 71 6.72 27.13 -34.45
CA ALA A 71 6.54 26.00 -35.38
C ALA A 71 5.66 26.27 -36.61
N PRO A 72 4.51 26.97 -36.53
CA PRO A 72 3.67 27.24 -37.70
C PRO A 72 4.19 28.37 -38.60
N LEU A 73 5.22 29.12 -38.18
CA LEU A 73 5.74 30.27 -38.91
C LEU A 73 6.69 29.84 -40.03
N SER A 74 6.58 30.48 -41.19
CA SER A 74 7.42 30.19 -42.37
C SER A 74 8.55 31.20 -42.58
N TYR A 75 8.73 32.13 -41.64
CA TYR A 75 9.70 33.21 -41.69
C TYR A 75 10.46 33.32 -40.36
N PRO A 76 11.70 33.81 -40.38
CA PRO A 76 12.52 33.90 -39.18
C PRO A 76 11.98 34.98 -38.23
N VAL A 77 11.98 34.64 -36.94
CA VAL A 77 11.50 35.51 -35.85
C VAL A 77 12.47 35.50 -34.69
N THR A 78 12.32 36.50 -33.83
CA THR A 78 12.99 36.63 -32.53
C THR A 78 11.97 36.50 -31.42
N VAL A 79 12.22 35.63 -30.45
CA VAL A 79 11.42 35.53 -29.22
C VAL A 79 11.81 36.70 -28.31
N ILE A 80 10.87 37.60 -28.06
CA ILE A 80 11.12 38.81 -27.26
C ILE A 80 10.85 38.55 -25.78
N GLU A 81 9.70 37.96 -25.47
CA GLU A 81 9.25 37.70 -24.11
C GLU A 81 8.30 36.50 -24.10
N VAL A 82 8.31 35.73 -23.01
CA VAL A 82 7.37 34.64 -22.78
C VAL A 82 6.76 34.80 -21.39
N GLU A 83 5.51 35.22 -21.34
CA GLU A 83 4.77 35.38 -20.07
C GLU A 83 4.05 34.06 -19.73
N THR A 84 4.36 33.50 -18.57
CA THR A 84 3.67 32.31 -18.03
C THR A 84 2.36 32.74 -17.37
N LEU A 85 1.25 32.17 -17.80
CA LEU A 85 -0.08 32.49 -17.27
C LEU A 85 -0.51 31.52 -16.17
N ARG A 86 -1.61 31.84 -15.47
CA ARG A 86 -2.17 31.01 -14.38
C ARG A 86 -2.96 29.79 -14.89
N CYS A 87 -2.36 29.00 -15.77
CA CYS A 87 -2.79 27.64 -16.11
C CYS A 87 -1.61 26.86 -16.69
N VAL A 88 -1.64 25.52 -16.56
CA VAL A 88 -0.53 24.70 -17.06
C VAL A 88 -0.59 24.64 -18.59
N GLY A 89 0.55 24.87 -19.24
CA GLY A 89 0.60 24.96 -20.71
C GLY A 89 0.10 26.29 -21.28
N CYS A 90 -0.13 27.29 -20.43
CA CYS A 90 -0.61 28.60 -20.85
C CYS A 90 0.49 29.65 -20.87
N PHE A 91 0.75 30.20 -22.05
CA PHE A 91 1.79 31.19 -22.26
C PHE A 91 1.33 32.26 -23.23
N ASP A 92 1.81 33.47 -23.03
CA ASP A 92 1.74 34.52 -24.04
C ASP A 92 3.17 34.76 -24.55
N VAL A 93 3.41 34.40 -25.81
CA VAL A 93 4.73 34.46 -26.45
C VAL A 93 4.76 35.69 -27.37
N GLU A 94 5.53 36.71 -27.01
CA GLU A 94 5.77 37.88 -27.86
C GLU A 94 6.89 37.57 -28.86
N LEU A 95 6.57 37.63 -30.15
CA LEU A 95 7.50 37.40 -31.25
C LEU A 95 7.70 38.68 -32.06
N GLN A 96 8.92 38.88 -32.55
CA GLN A 96 9.24 39.93 -33.53
C GLN A 96 9.74 39.31 -34.83
N ARG A 97 9.21 39.75 -35.96
CA ARG A 97 9.70 39.37 -37.28
C ARG A 97 11.09 39.96 -37.56
N ASN A 98 12.02 39.14 -38.07
CA ASN A 98 13.40 39.57 -38.29
C ASN A 98 13.58 40.49 -39.51
N ASP A 99 12.65 40.45 -40.47
CA ASP A 99 12.68 41.18 -41.73
C ASP A 99 12.10 42.60 -41.65
N ASN A 100 11.00 42.78 -40.90
CA ASN A 100 10.28 44.06 -40.81
C ASN A 100 10.09 44.60 -39.39
N GLN A 101 10.58 43.88 -38.36
CA GLN A 101 10.47 44.24 -36.93
C GLN A 101 9.04 44.31 -36.37
N GLU A 102 8.06 43.79 -37.10
CA GLU A 102 6.68 43.69 -36.65
C GLU A 102 6.57 42.74 -35.45
N ARG A 103 5.86 43.17 -34.40
CA ARG A 103 5.63 42.40 -33.18
C ARG A 103 4.22 41.85 -33.15
N PHE A 104 4.09 40.63 -32.69
CA PHE A 104 2.82 39.94 -32.54
C PHE A 104 2.92 38.94 -31.40
N GLN A 105 1.77 38.59 -30.81
CA GLN A 105 1.71 37.66 -29.69
C GLN A 105 1.01 36.38 -30.12
N VAL A 106 1.55 35.24 -29.70
CA VAL A 106 0.92 33.92 -29.84
C VAL A 106 0.54 33.44 -28.45
N SER A 107 -0.75 33.20 -28.23
CA SER A 107 -1.26 32.70 -26.97
C SER A 107 -1.44 31.19 -27.04
N LEU A 108 -0.82 30.49 -26.09
CA LEU A 108 -0.95 29.05 -25.89
C LEU A 108 -1.91 28.80 -24.73
N ARG A 109 -2.75 27.77 -24.85
CA ARG A 109 -3.57 27.24 -23.77
C ARG A 109 -3.49 25.72 -23.86
N ASP A 110 -3.22 25.05 -22.73
CA ASP A 110 -3.00 23.59 -22.69
C ASP A 110 -1.94 23.11 -23.70
N TRP A 111 -0.87 23.89 -23.91
CA TRP A 111 0.17 23.65 -24.91
C TRP A 111 -0.28 23.71 -26.38
N GLU A 112 -1.49 24.20 -26.67
CA GLU A 112 -2.01 24.38 -28.02
C GLU A 112 -2.16 25.87 -28.38
N ILE A 113 -1.91 26.21 -29.65
CA ILE A 113 -2.21 27.55 -30.17
C ILE A 113 -3.73 27.65 -30.36
N LYS A 114 -4.40 28.43 -29.51
CA LYS A 114 -5.83 28.69 -29.63
C LYS A 114 -6.03 30.05 -30.26
N GLU A 115 -6.54 30.08 -31.49
CA GLU A 115 -6.90 31.33 -32.17
C GLU A 115 -8.20 31.92 -31.59
N GLU A 116 -8.06 33.11 -31.00
CA GLU A 116 -9.09 34.04 -30.51
C GLU A 116 -9.95 33.62 -29.30
N ALA A 117 -9.98 34.51 -28.30
CA ALA A 117 -10.85 34.45 -27.14
C ALA A 117 -12.32 34.66 -27.56
N ILE A 118 -13.18 33.68 -27.33
CA ILE A 118 -14.62 33.84 -27.45
C ILE A 118 -15.12 34.67 -26.26
N ALA A 119 -15.92 35.70 -26.50
CA ALA A 119 -16.52 36.48 -25.43
C ALA A 119 -17.49 35.61 -24.61
N CYS A 120 -17.15 35.37 -23.34
CA CYS A 120 -17.97 34.59 -22.41
C CYS A 120 -18.79 35.47 -21.46
N THR A 121 -19.80 34.87 -20.84
CA THR A 121 -20.52 35.48 -19.73
C THR A 121 -19.66 35.48 -18.47
N GLU A 122 -19.79 36.52 -17.63
CA GLU A 122 -18.97 36.72 -16.41
C GLU A 122 -19.47 35.92 -15.19
N ASP A 123 -20.18 34.81 -15.40
CA ASP A 123 -20.61 33.93 -14.31
C ASP A 123 -19.45 33.09 -13.76
N ALA A 124 -19.51 32.78 -12.46
CA ALA A 124 -18.50 32.02 -11.73
C ALA A 124 -19.10 30.74 -11.14
N LYS A 125 -18.35 29.64 -11.22
CA LYS A 125 -18.65 28.35 -10.58
C LYS A 125 -17.93 28.26 -9.24
N VAL A 126 -18.66 27.91 -8.19
CA VAL A 126 -18.07 27.66 -6.86
C VAL A 126 -17.46 26.26 -6.81
N CYS A 127 -16.23 26.18 -6.34
CA CYS A 127 -15.46 24.96 -6.18
C CYS A 127 -15.65 24.32 -4.80
N PRO A 128 -15.30 23.03 -4.61
CA PRO A 128 -15.46 22.33 -3.34
C PRO A 128 -14.66 22.95 -2.17
N ASP A 129 -13.54 23.58 -2.46
CA ASP A 129 -12.70 24.32 -1.52
C ASP A 129 -13.24 25.72 -1.16
N GLY A 130 -14.40 26.09 -1.72
CA GLY A 130 -15.03 27.40 -1.56
C GLY A 130 -14.47 28.50 -2.47
N SER A 131 -13.48 28.19 -3.32
CA SER A 131 -12.99 29.13 -4.35
C SER A 131 -14.01 29.25 -5.49
N ALA A 132 -13.79 30.20 -6.41
CA ALA A 132 -14.65 30.38 -7.57
C ALA A 132 -13.83 30.53 -8.85
N VAL A 133 -14.30 29.88 -9.91
CA VAL A 133 -13.65 29.85 -11.23
C VAL A 133 -14.57 30.45 -12.30
N GLY A 134 -14.02 31.24 -13.21
CA GLY A 134 -14.74 31.85 -14.33
C GLY A 134 -14.83 30.92 -15.54
N ARG A 135 -15.43 31.42 -16.63
CA ARG A 135 -15.45 30.74 -17.93
C ARG A 135 -14.14 30.95 -18.69
N ASP A 136 -13.68 29.91 -19.38
CA ASP A 136 -12.52 29.91 -20.25
C ASP A 136 -12.92 30.40 -21.67
N PRO A 137 -12.47 31.61 -22.08
CA PRO A 137 -12.72 32.16 -23.42
C PRO A 137 -12.19 31.30 -24.56
N TYR A 138 -11.29 30.37 -24.26
CA TYR A 138 -10.58 29.56 -25.24
C TYR A 138 -11.03 28.09 -25.21
N ASN A 139 -11.99 27.74 -24.35
CA ASN A 139 -12.56 26.39 -24.26
C ASN A 139 -14.09 26.45 -24.34
N ASN A 140 -14.62 27.10 -25.39
CA ASN A 140 -16.05 27.21 -25.64
C ASN A 140 -16.86 27.72 -24.43
N CYS A 141 -16.25 28.61 -23.64
CA CYS A 141 -16.82 29.16 -22.41
C CYS A 141 -17.13 28.14 -21.31
N GLU A 142 -16.48 26.98 -21.29
CA GLU A 142 -16.51 26.05 -20.16
C GLU A 142 -15.85 26.65 -18.91
N PHE A 143 -16.23 26.21 -17.71
CA PHE A 143 -15.58 26.70 -16.49
C PHE A 143 -14.15 26.18 -16.38
N PHE A 144 -13.22 27.03 -15.91
CA PHE A 144 -11.88 26.56 -15.53
C PHE A 144 -11.99 25.43 -14.50
N PRO A 145 -11.07 24.45 -14.51
CA PRO A 145 -11.05 23.39 -13.50
C PRO A 145 -10.83 24.00 -12.12
N CYS A 146 -11.45 23.39 -11.10
CA CYS A 146 -11.26 23.81 -9.72
C CYS A 146 -9.81 23.53 -9.27
N PRO A 147 -9.20 24.42 -8.46
CA PRO A 147 -7.90 24.15 -7.84
C PRO A 147 -7.95 22.82 -7.07
N GLY A 148 -6.95 21.95 -7.29
CA GLY A 148 -6.89 20.63 -6.65
C GLY A 148 -7.65 19.50 -7.37
N GLY A 149 -8.13 19.72 -8.60
CA GLY A 149 -8.63 18.64 -9.44
C GLY A 149 -7.51 17.73 -9.96
N VAL A 150 -7.58 16.44 -9.63
CA VAL A 150 -6.75 15.36 -10.20
C VAL A 150 -6.80 15.45 -11.73
N GLY A 151 -5.66 15.64 -12.41
CA GLY A 151 -5.66 15.61 -13.87
C GLY A 151 -4.53 16.30 -14.67
N MET A 152 -3.32 16.46 -14.15
CA MET A 152 -2.15 16.47 -15.04
C MET A 152 -1.19 15.40 -14.56
N PRO A 153 -0.96 14.33 -15.35
CA PRO A 153 -0.01 13.32 -14.95
C PRO A 153 1.38 13.96 -14.92
N ASN A 154 2.10 13.73 -13.82
CA ASN A 154 3.44 14.28 -13.64
C ASN A 154 4.33 13.78 -14.79
N PRO A 155 4.98 14.67 -15.55
CA PRO A 155 5.74 14.28 -16.73
C PRO A 155 6.89 13.30 -16.43
N ALA A 156 7.50 13.38 -15.24
CA ALA A 156 8.51 12.43 -14.81
C ALA A 156 7.91 11.04 -14.53
N SER A 157 6.72 11.01 -13.94
CA SER A 157 5.95 9.79 -13.73
C SER A 157 5.51 9.14 -15.04
N VAL A 158 4.97 9.94 -15.99
CA VAL A 158 4.60 9.46 -17.33
C VAL A 158 5.82 8.91 -18.05
N TYR A 159 6.95 9.62 -17.99
CA TYR A 159 8.18 9.17 -18.61
C TYR A 159 8.66 7.84 -18.03
N CYS A 160 8.58 7.64 -16.71
CA CYS A 160 8.88 6.36 -16.08
C CYS A 160 8.02 5.22 -16.67
N GLU A 161 6.70 5.40 -16.70
CA GLU A 161 5.75 4.41 -17.22
C GLU A 161 5.96 4.13 -18.72
N GLU A 162 6.25 5.17 -19.51
CA GLU A 162 6.56 5.05 -20.95
C GLU A 162 7.86 4.27 -21.23
N GLN A 163 8.85 4.34 -20.33
CA GLN A 163 10.06 3.52 -20.40
C GLN A 163 9.86 2.11 -19.84
N GLY A 164 8.62 1.74 -19.49
CA GLY A 164 8.27 0.43 -18.94
C GLY A 164 8.63 0.25 -17.46
N GLY A 165 8.97 1.33 -16.76
CA GLY A 165 9.21 1.31 -15.31
C GLY A 165 7.91 1.43 -14.52
N THR A 166 7.96 1.03 -13.25
CA THR A 166 6.89 1.19 -12.27
C THR A 166 7.17 2.40 -11.39
N LEU A 167 6.16 3.25 -11.17
CA LEU A 167 6.27 4.41 -10.31
C LEU A 167 5.99 4.05 -8.83
N ASP A 168 6.87 4.46 -7.93
CA ASP A 168 6.75 4.30 -6.47
C ASP A 168 6.83 5.69 -5.79
N ILE A 169 5.70 6.19 -5.27
CA ILE A 169 5.62 7.48 -4.57
C ILE A 169 5.82 7.29 -3.07
N ARG A 170 6.75 8.04 -2.48
CA ARG A 170 7.14 7.91 -1.07
C ARG A 170 6.98 9.21 -0.32
N ASP A 171 6.53 9.15 0.93
CA ASP A 171 6.52 10.30 1.83
C ASP A 171 7.90 10.49 2.48
N GLU A 172 8.53 11.63 2.21
CA GLU A 172 9.80 12.05 2.81
C GLU A 172 9.63 13.31 3.67
N ALA A 173 10.70 13.72 4.36
CA ALA A 173 10.68 14.87 5.27
C ALA A 173 10.29 16.20 4.59
N GLU A 174 10.46 16.31 3.26
CA GLU A 174 10.15 17.51 2.48
C GLU A 174 8.91 17.36 1.57
N GLY A 175 8.18 16.24 1.68
CA GLY A 175 6.99 15.97 0.89
C GLY A 175 7.05 14.63 0.17
N GLN A 176 6.21 14.46 -0.85
CA GLN A 176 6.17 13.24 -1.65
C GLN A 176 7.24 13.26 -2.74
N VAL A 177 8.00 12.17 -2.85
CA VAL A 177 9.05 11.96 -3.85
C VAL A 177 8.69 10.73 -4.68
N GLY A 178 8.74 10.85 -6.01
CA GLY A 178 8.52 9.72 -6.92
C GLY A 178 9.81 9.03 -7.30
N TYR A 179 9.80 7.70 -7.26
CA TYR A 179 10.89 6.85 -7.71
C TYR A 179 10.43 6.00 -8.89
N CYS A 180 11.19 5.99 -9.97
CA CYS A 180 11.01 5.10 -11.10
C CYS A 180 11.79 3.80 -10.89
N ILE A 181 11.09 2.68 -10.90
CA ILE A 181 11.64 1.33 -10.82
C ILE A 181 11.66 0.74 -12.22
N LEU A 182 12.82 0.72 -12.88
CA LEU A 182 12.95 0.23 -14.25
C LEU A 182 12.83 -1.30 -14.32
N PRO A 183 12.53 -1.88 -15.50
CA PRO A 183 12.51 -3.34 -15.70
C PRO A 183 13.82 -4.04 -15.31
N SER A 184 14.94 -3.31 -15.33
CA SER A 184 16.25 -3.80 -14.89
C SER A 184 16.42 -3.85 -13.36
N GLY A 185 15.42 -3.45 -12.58
CA GLY A 185 15.49 -3.33 -11.12
C GLY A 185 16.16 -2.05 -10.61
N VAL A 186 16.57 -1.15 -11.51
CA VAL A 186 17.11 0.16 -11.14
C VAL A 186 16.01 0.99 -10.51
N GLU A 187 16.25 1.44 -9.30
CA GLU A 187 15.45 2.50 -8.69
C GLU A 187 16.16 3.83 -8.91
N CYS A 188 15.45 4.81 -9.46
CA CYS A 188 15.95 6.18 -9.58
C CYS A 188 14.85 7.18 -9.30
N GLU A 189 15.16 8.32 -8.69
CA GLU A 189 14.20 9.40 -8.50
C GLU A 189 13.65 9.85 -9.87
N GLU A 190 12.34 10.03 -9.98
CA GLU A 190 11.64 10.16 -11.26
C GLU A 190 12.13 11.37 -12.07
N TRP A 191 12.44 12.50 -11.42
CA TRP A 191 12.94 13.69 -12.09
C TRP A 191 14.41 13.56 -12.48
N ALA A 192 15.24 12.89 -11.69
CA ALA A 192 16.60 12.52 -12.05
C ALA A 192 16.60 11.59 -13.27
N TYR A 193 15.65 10.65 -13.34
CA TYR A 193 15.49 9.77 -14.50
C TYR A 193 15.04 10.53 -15.73
N PHE A 194 14.05 11.40 -15.59
CA PHE A 194 13.58 12.28 -16.65
C PHE A 194 14.69 13.18 -17.22
N ARG A 195 15.65 13.61 -16.39
CA ARG A 195 16.83 14.40 -16.80
C ARG A 195 18.02 13.57 -17.29
N GLY A 196 17.91 12.24 -17.33
CA GLY A 196 18.99 11.34 -17.75
C GLY A 196 20.18 11.28 -16.79
N GLU A 197 19.95 11.58 -15.51
CA GLU A 197 20.97 11.58 -14.45
C GLU A 197 21.17 10.19 -13.82
N CYS A 198 20.35 9.21 -14.22
CA CYS A 198 20.42 7.83 -13.72
C CYS A 198 21.37 6.97 -14.55
N PRO A 199 22.06 6.00 -13.93
CA PRO A 199 22.99 5.14 -14.64
C PRO A 199 22.26 4.21 -15.63
N GLU A 200 22.60 4.30 -16.91
CA GLU A 200 22.26 3.27 -17.90
C GLU A 200 22.89 1.93 -17.50
N ALA A 201 22.18 0.83 -17.77
CA ALA A 201 22.70 -0.50 -17.51
C ALA A 201 23.93 -0.77 -18.41
N HIS A 202 25.05 -1.15 -17.78
CA HIS A 202 26.24 -1.63 -18.47
C HIS A 202 26.00 -3.07 -18.94
N VAL A 203 26.02 -3.29 -20.25
CA VAL A 203 25.94 -4.63 -20.83
C VAL A 203 27.30 -5.31 -20.77
N CYS A 204 27.36 -6.49 -20.14
CA CYS A 204 28.56 -7.29 -20.01
C CYS A 204 29.05 -7.76 -21.38
N THR A 205 30.29 -7.41 -21.72
CA THR A 205 30.97 -7.89 -22.93
C THR A 205 31.45 -9.34 -22.78
N GLU A 206 31.67 -10.02 -23.91
CA GLU A 206 32.24 -11.39 -23.92
C GLU A 206 33.61 -11.47 -23.21
N GLU A 207 34.40 -10.39 -23.25
CA GLU A 207 35.68 -10.31 -22.55
C GLU A 207 35.48 -10.23 -21.03
N GLU A 208 34.53 -9.41 -20.56
CA GLU A 208 34.20 -9.29 -19.14
C GLU A 208 33.61 -10.59 -18.57
N LYS A 209 32.79 -11.31 -19.35
CA LYS A 209 32.27 -12.65 -18.99
C LYS A 209 33.36 -13.74 -18.98
N ALA A 210 34.46 -13.52 -19.70
CA ALA A 210 35.59 -14.44 -19.75
C ALA A 210 36.61 -14.21 -18.61
N ALA A 211 36.47 -13.16 -17.80
CA ALA A 211 37.39 -12.87 -16.72
C ALA A 211 37.41 -14.00 -15.67
N GLU A 212 38.61 -14.54 -15.39
CA GLU A 212 38.80 -15.62 -14.40
C GLU A 212 39.21 -15.09 -13.01
N ILE A 213 39.67 -13.85 -12.93
CA ILE A 213 40.18 -13.23 -11.71
C ILE A 213 39.62 -11.81 -11.61
N CYS A 214 39.00 -11.49 -10.47
CA CYS A 214 38.50 -10.16 -10.16
C CYS A 214 39.21 -9.59 -8.92
N THR A 215 39.26 -8.26 -8.84
CA THR A 215 39.72 -7.58 -7.63
C THR A 215 38.69 -7.76 -6.50
N MET A 216 39.14 -7.70 -5.25
CA MET A 216 38.28 -7.75 -4.06
C MET A 216 37.83 -6.35 -3.60
N GLU A 217 37.86 -5.39 -4.52
CA GLU A 217 37.37 -4.03 -4.28
C GLU A 217 35.85 -4.05 -4.16
N TYR A 218 35.33 -3.32 -3.17
CA TYR A 218 33.89 -3.19 -2.97
C TYR A 218 33.39 -1.90 -3.63
N MET A 219 32.94 -2.02 -4.88
CA MET A 219 32.23 -1.01 -5.66
C MET A 219 30.98 -1.66 -6.24
N PRO A 220 29.92 -1.83 -5.44
CA PRO A 220 28.85 -2.75 -5.75
C PRO A 220 28.10 -2.37 -7.03
N VAL A 221 27.60 -3.40 -7.69
CA VAL A 221 26.74 -3.30 -8.86
C VAL A 221 25.54 -4.24 -8.69
N CYS A 222 24.39 -3.87 -9.25
CA CYS A 222 23.21 -4.69 -9.26
C CYS A 222 23.10 -5.38 -10.61
N GLY A 223 23.11 -6.72 -10.62
CA GLY A 223 22.90 -7.48 -11.84
C GLY A 223 21.44 -7.44 -12.30
N ASP A 224 21.21 -7.73 -13.58
CA ASP A 224 19.85 -7.94 -14.12
C ASP A 224 19.13 -9.19 -13.54
N ASP A 225 19.83 -9.98 -12.74
CA ASP A 225 19.29 -11.04 -11.89
C ASP A 225 18.81 -10.54 -10.50
N GLY A 226 18.92 -9.24 -10.23
CA GLY A 226 18.56 -8.65 -8.94
C GLY A 226 19.53 -9.00 -7.80
N VAL A 227 20.72 -9.51 -8.10
CA VAL A 227 21.76 -9.84 -7.11
C VAL A 227 22.82 -8.73 -7.05
N THR A 228 23.18 -8.32 -5.83
CA THR A 228 24.30 -7.40 -5.61
C THR A 228 25.63 -8.12 -5.75
N TYR A 229 26.46 -7.67 -6.68
CA TYR A 229 27.84 -8.14 -6.86
C TYR A 229 28.82 -7.14 -6.26
N GLY A 230 29.91 -7.62 -5.66
CA GLY A 230 30.87 -6.76 -4.95
C GLY A 230 31.58 -5.75 -5.86
N ASN A 231 31.71 -6.06 -7.15
CA ASN A 231 32.11 -5.11 -8.18
C ASN A 231 31.73 -5.59 -9.60
N LYS A 232 31.83 -4.68 -10.57
CA LYS A 232 31.57 -4.93 -11.99
C LYS A 232 32.24 -6.18 -12.59
N CYS A 233 33.47 -6.48 -12.17
CA CYS A 233 34.17 -7.67 -12.67
C CYS A 233 33.49 -8.92 -12.14
N SER A 234 33.26 -9.00 -10.83
CA SER A 234 32.59 -10.17 -10.22
C SER A 234 31.17 -10.37 -10.75
N ALA A 235 30.49 -9.27 -11.14
CA ALA A 235 29.19 -9.29 -11.81
C ALA A 235 29.26 -9.99 -13.16
N CYS A 236 30.00 -9.45 -14.13
CA CYS A 236 30.05 -10.04 -15.47
C CYS A 236 30.75 -11.42 -15.49
N ALA A 237 31.77 -11.63 -14.66
CA ALA A 237 32.49 -12.90 -14.57
C ALA A 237 31.64 -14.04 -13.96
N SER A 238 30.51 -13.72 -13.32
CA SER A 238 29.57 -14.72 -12.81
C SER A 238 28.95 -15.56 -13.92
N ARG A 239 28.81 -14.99 -15.13
CA ARG A 239 28.09 -15.53 -16.30
C ARG A 239 26.60 -15.82 -16.04
N ASN A 240 26.06 -15.31 -14.93
CA ASN A 240 24.66 -15.44 -14.58
C ASN A 240 23.83 -14.20 -15.00
N ILE A 241 24.50 -13.12 -15.39
CA ILE A 241 23.89 -11.83 -15.78
C ILE A 241 24.38 -11.39 -17.16
N ASP A 242 23.55 -10.64 -17.87
CA ASP A 242 23.91 -10.03 -19.17
C ASP A 242 24.25 -8.54 -19.02
N SER A 243 23.77 -7.90 -17.97
CA SER A 243 23.98 -6.49 -17.68
C SER A 243 23.95 -6.19 -16.18
N TYR A 244 24.51 -5.05 -15.79
CA TYR A 244 24.44 -4.56 -14.42
C TYR A 244 24.28 -3.04 -14.38
N VAL A 245 23.84 -2.51 -13.24
CA VAL A 245 23.79 -1.07 -12.96
C VAL A 245 24.69 -0.72 -11.77
N GLN A 246 25.15 0.53 -11.70
CA GLN A 246 26.03 0.95 -10.62
C GLN A 246 25.26 1.09 -9.29
N GLY A 247 25.76 0.48 -8.21
CA GLY A 247 25.13 0.48 -6.89
C GLY A 247 24.72 -0.91 -6.42
N GLU A 248 24.39 -1.08 -5.15
CA GLU A 248 23.77 -2.32 -4.68
C GLU A 248 22.37 -2.45 -5.29
N CYS A 249 21.85 -3.67 -5.45
CA CYS A 249 20.45 -3.82 -5.83
C CYS A 249 19.56 -3.16 -4.79
N SER A 250 18.69 -2.28 -5.27
CA SER A 250 17.52 -1.86 -4.51
C SER A 250 16.74 -3.13 -4.21
N LEU A 251 16.65 -3.50 -2.93
CA LEU A 251 15.78 -4.59 -2.52
C LEU A 251 14.39 -4.30 -3.09
N LYS A 252 13.85 -5.20 -3.95
CA LYS A 252 12.46 -5.11 -4.45
C LYS A 252 11.59 -4.86 -3.21
N LYS A 253 10.97 -3.69 -3.13
CA LYS A 253 10.34 -3.23 -1.87
C LYS A 253 9.12 -4.05 -1.48
N CYS A 254 8.50 -4.71 -2.47
CA CYS A 254 7.31 -5.55 -2.32
C CYS A 254 7.37 -6.76 -3.26
N ALA A 255 6.71 -7.86 -2.87
CA ALA A 255 6.44 -9.02 -3.72
C ALA A 255 5.08 -8.85 -4.44
N GLU A 256 5.00 -9.30 -5.69
CA GLU A 256 3.73 -9.34 -6.45
C GLU A 256 2.84 -10.52 -6.02
N GLU A 257 1.57 -10.55 -6.42
CA GLU A 257 0.63 -11.64 -6.12
C GLU A 257 1.19 -13.00 -6.57
N GLY A 258 1.33 -13.95 -5.64
CA GLY A 258 1.90 -15.27 -5.89
C GLY A 258 3.44 -15.35 -5.86
N GLU A 259 4.17 -14.25 -5.65
CA GLU A 259 5.62 -14.28 -5.42
C GLU A 259 5.95 -14.62 -3.95
N SER A 260 7.00 -15.43 -3.75
CA SER A 260 7.57 -15.71 -2.42
C SER A 260 8.82 -14.87 -2.18
N PHE A 261 8.97 -14.29 -0.98
CA PHE A 261 10.18 -13.55 -0.57
C PHE A 261 10.89 -14.23 0.60
N SER A 262 12.24 -14.19 0.62
CA SER A 262 13.09 -15.01 1.50
C SER A 262 13.96 -14.24 2.51
N TRP A 263 13.83 -12.91 2.62
CA TRP A 263 14.67 -12.11 3.51
C TRP A 263 13.84 -11.07 4.26
N VAL A 264 13.55 -11.32 5.54
CA VAL A 264 12.89 -10.35 6.41
C VAL A 264 13.78 -10.11 7.62
N TYR A 265 14.57 -9.04 7.57
CA TYR A 265 14.95 -8.34 8.81
C TYR A 265 13.78 -7.42 9.15
N LYS A 266 13.14 -7.68 10.30
CA LYS A 266 11.96 -6.99 10.84
C LYS A 266 12.09 -5.46 10.89
N ASP A 267 13.32 -4.96 10.79
CA ASP A 267 13.68 -3.56 10.99
C ASP A 267 13.91 -2.80 9.66
N LYS A 268 13.79 -3.47 8.49
CA LYS A 268 14.14 -2.91 7.18
C LYS A 268 13.05 -2.98 6.11
N PHE A 269 11.91 -3.61 6.37
CA PHE A 269 10.75 -3.62 5.46
C PHE A 269 9.49 -3.10 6.19
N PRO A 270 8.60 -2.35 5.50
CA PRO A 270 7.33 -1.89 6.07
C PRO A 270 6.39 -3.08 6.35
N GLU A 271 5.42 -2.91 7.27
CA GLU A 271 4.39 -3.92 7.63
C GLU A 271 3.51 -4.41 6.46
N HIS A 272 3.71 -3.88 5.25
CA HIS A 272 2.88 -4.12 4.07
C HIS A 272 3.78 -4.25 2.83
N CYS A 273 4.06 -5.50 2.44
CA CYS A 273 4.99 -5.87 1.36
C CYS A 273 4.28 -6.58 0.20
N CYS A 274 2.98 -6.35 0.03
CA CYS A 274 2.16 -6.86 -1.06
C CYS A 274 1.28 -5.71 -1.56
N ASP A 275 1.60 -5.16 -2.72
CA ASP A 275 0.86 -4.00 -3.25
C ASP A 275 -0.56 -4.45 -3.66
N GLY A 276 -1.58 -3.81 -3.10
CA GLY A 276 -2.99 -4.13 -3.35
C GLY A 276 -3.53 -5.42 -2.69
N LEU A 277 -2.77 -6.06 -1.80
CA LEU A 277 -3.17 -7.32 -1.13
C LEU A 277 -3.15 -7.13 0.39
N THR A 278 -4.26 -7.47 1.04
CA THR A 278 -4.56 -7.00 2.40
C THR A 278 -3.78 -7.68 3.52
N GLU A 279 -3.19 -8.87 3.32
CA GLU A 279 -2.56 -9.61 4.42
C GLU A 279 -1.31 -10.40 3.97
N TRP A 280 -0.21 -10.28 4.73
CA TRP A 280 0.94 -11.18 4.65
C TRP A 280 0.80 -12.27 5.72
N GLN A 281 1.48 -13.39 5.54
CA GLN A 281 1.94 -14.20 6.67
C GLN A 281 3.47 -14.27 6.62
N SER A 282 4.14 -13.84 7.70
CA SER A 282 5.56 -14.12 7.86
C SER A 282 5.67 -15.61 8.11
N GLY A 283 6.35 -16.36 7.24
CA GLY A 283 6.66 -17.76 7.48
C GLY A 283 7.63 -17.98 8.63
N THR A 284 7.54 -17.22 9.71
CA THR A 284 8.11 -17.60 11.00
C THR A 284 7.22 -18.60 11.73
N ASP A 285 5.92 -18.63 11.44
CA ASP A 285 4.99 -19.62 11.99
C ASP A 285 4.35 -20.39 10.83
N THR A 286 4.55 -21.71 10.78
CA THR A 286 3.80 -22.56 9.85
C THR A 286 2.48 -22.91 10.51
N ASP A 287 1.40 -22.18 10.23
CA ASP A 287 0.07 -22.60 10.69
C ASP A 287 -0.46 -23.73 9.80
N ILE A 288 -1.29 -24.60 10.36
CA ILE A 288 -1.97 -25.69 9.63
C ILE A 288 -3.46 -25.59 9.89
N SER A 289 -4.25 -25.73 8.82
CA SER A 289 -5.71 -25.79 8.88
C SER A 289 -6.23 -27.23 8.90
N VAL A 290 -7.10 -27.55 9.86
CA VAL A 290 -7.79 -28.84 9.97
C VAL A 290 -9.29 -28.57 10.10
N ALA A 291 -10.10 -29.10 9.17
CA ALA A 291 -11.56 -28.93 9.17
C ALA A 291 -12.02 -27.47 9.38
N ASP A 292 -11.45 -26.57 8.57
CA ASP A 292 -11.68 -25.12 8.53
C ASP A 292 -11.23 -24.33 9.76
N LYS A 293 -10.50 -24.96 10.68
CA LYS A 293 -9.88 -24.29 11.83
C LYS A 293 -8.38 -24.19 11.66
N CYS A 294 -7.84 -23.02 11.97
CA CYS A 294 -6.40 -22.78 11.95
C CYS A 294 -5.74 -23.10 13.28
N TYR A 295 -4.59 -23.74 13.24
CA TYR A 295 -3.79 -24.11 14.41
C TYR A 295 -2.31 -23.81 14.19
N GLY A 296 -1.66 -23.21 15.18
CA GLY A 296 -0.22 -22.94 15.14
C GLY A 296 0.60 -24.20 15.40
N THR A 297 1.57 -24.50 14.52
CA THR A 297 2.45 -25.67 14.71
C THR A 297 3.59 -25.43 15.69
N GLY A 298 3.88 -24.16 16.02
CA GLY A 298 5.02 -23.76 16.85
C GLY A 298 6.39 -23.97 16.17
N MET A 299 6.42 -24.36 14.89
CA MET A 299 7.67 -24.51 14.14
C MET A 299 8.13 -23.14 13.60
N MET A 300 9.31 -22.71 14.05
CA MET A 300 10.01 -21.60 13.41
C MET A 300 10.70 -22.10 12.13
N SER A 301 10.20 -21.71 10.96
CA SER A 301 10.98 -21.90 9.73
C SER A 301 12.30 -21.14 9.86
N GLY A 302 13.42 -21.80 9.58
CA GLY A 302 14.75 -21.20 9.63
C GLY A 302 14.95 -20.03 8.66
N ASN A 303 13.98 -19.77 7.76
CA ASN A 303 13.89 -18.61 6.89
C ASN A 303 12.46 -18.05 6.94
N PRO A 304 12.26 -16.72 7.05
CA PRO A 304 10.93 -16.14 6.86
C PRO A 304 10.54 -16.29 5.39
N ILE A 305 9.56 -17.15 5.11
CA ILE A 305 8.98 -17.32 3.77
C ILE A 305 7.55 -16.80 3.83
N GLY A 306 7.27 -15.64 3.22
CA GLY A 306 5.90 -15.16 3.03
C GLY A 306 5.49 -15.28 1.56
N THR A 307 4.19 -15.47 1.31
CA THR A 307 3.58 -15.45 -0.03
C THR A 307 2.49 -14.38 -0.03
N CYS A 308 2.46 -13.53 -1.06
CA CYS A 308 1.40 -12.52 -1.21
C CYS A 308 0.13 -13.16 -1.81
N ILE A 309 -1.00 -13.04 -1.09
CA ILE A 309 -2.28 -13.71 -1.39
C ILE A 309 -3.43 -12.69 -1.36
N ARG A 310 -4.46 -12.85 -2.22
CA ARG A 310 -5.61 -11.95 -2.32
C ARG A 310 -6.86 -12.47 -1.61
N CYS A 311 -6.94 -12.23 -0.30
CA CYS A 311 -8.14 -12.55 0.45
C CYS A 311 -9.28 -11.51 0.31
N GLY A 312 -10.51 -11.99 0.35
CA GLY A 312 -11.76 -11.25 0.27
C GLY A 312 -12.39 -11.19 -1.12
N ASP A 313 -11.89 -11.94 -2.11
CA ASP A 313 -12.45 -11.94 -3.47
C ASP A 313 -13.56 -13.00 -3.67
N GLY A 314 -13.79 -13.84 -2.65
CA GLY A 314 -14.80 -14.87 -2.65
C GLY A 314 -14.39 -16.15 -3.39
N VAL A 315 -13.16 -16.28 -3.84
CA VAL A 315 -12.55 -17.48 -4.42
C VAL A 315 -11.56 -18.04 -3.40
N CYS A 316 -11.45 -19.38 -3.27
CA CYS A 316 -10.44 -20.02 -2.42
C CYS A 316 -9.51 -20.85 -3.31
N ASP A 317 -8.40 -20.25 -3.73
CA ASP A 317 -7.43 -20.81 -4.67
C ASP A 317 -6.42 -21.75 -3.99
N ASP A 318 -5.49 -22.34 -4.76
CA ASP A 318 -4.57 -23.40 -4.27
C ASP A 318 -3.51 -22.90 -3.28
N LEU A 319 -3.33 -21.59 -3.16
CA LEU A 319 -2.45 -20.97 -2.16
C LEU A 319 -3.21 -20.51 -0.91
N GLU A 320 -4.54 -20.63 -0.93
CA GLU A 320 -5.44 -20.11 0.10
C GLU A 320 -5.98 -21.24 0.96
N THR A 321 -5.96 -21.02 2.27
CA THR A 321 -6.39 -21.92 3.31
C THR A 321 -7.20 -21.13 4.34
N PRO A 322 -7.97 -21.78 5.20
CA PRO A 322 -8.60 -21.13 6.35
C PRO A 322 -7.61 -20.41 7.28
N CYS A 323 -6.32 -20.77 7.27
CA CYS A 323 -5.28 -20.14 8.08
C CYS A 323 -4.79 -18.80 7.54
N ASN A 324 -4.65 -18.69 6.22
CA ASN A 324 -4.15 -17.47 5.58
C ASN A 324 -5.25 -16.65 4.90
N CYS A 325 -6.44 -17.22 4.71
CA CYS A 325 -7.55 -16.64 3.95
C CYS A 325 -8.92 -17.06 4.48
N ALA A 326 -9.15 -16.80 5.78
CA ALA A 326 -10.36 -17.20 6.48
C ALA A 326 -11.67 -16.71 5.80
N ALA A 327 -11.66 -15.46 5.29
CA ALA A 327 -12.82 -14.85 4.64
C ALA A 327 -13.30 -15.64 3.41
N ASP A 328 -12.35 -16.21 2.66
CA ASP A 328 -12.65 -16.91 1.43
C ASP A 328 -12.72 -18.42 1.61
N CYS A 329 -11.93 -19.02 2.50
CA CYS A 329 -11.77 -20.47 2.54
C CYS A 329 -12.63 -21.18 3.60
N ILE A 330 -13.10 -20.50 4.65
CA ILE A 330 -13.93 -21.12 5.68
C ILE A 330 -15.25 -21.61 5.08
N GLY A 331 -15.57 -22.90 5.27
CA GLY A 331 -16.78 -23.53 4.76
C GLY A 331 -16.72 -23.94 3.28
N LYS A 332 -15.55 -23.79 2.63
CA LYS A 332 -15.33 -24.21 1.23
C LYS A 332 -14.58 -25.54 1.09
N GLY A 333 -14.18 -26.18 2.20
CA GLY A 333 -13.52 -27.49 2.19
C GLY A 333 -12.10 -27.46 1.64
N LYS A 334 -11.38 -26.35 1.85
CA LYS A 334 -10.02 -26.10 1.34
C LYS A 334 -9.01 -25.97 2.48
N SER A 335 -9.18 -26.79 3.52
CA SER A 335 -8.19 -26.93 4.59
C SER A 335 -6.99 -27.75 4.12
N ASP A 336 -5.85 -27.61 4.78
CA ASP A 336 -4.67 -28.48 4.55
C ASP A 336 -5.01 -29.94 4.81
N TYR A 337 -5.88 -30.18 5.80
CA TYR A 337 -6.49 -31.47 6.08
C TYR A 337 -8.01 -31.30 6.23
N GLU A 338 -8.79 -32.04 5.45
CA GLU A 338 -10.25 -31.96 5.49
C GLU A 338 -10.80 -32.50 6.81
N THR A 339 -10.10 -33.47 7.41
CA THR A 339 -10.49 -34.10 8.67
C THR A 339 -9.32 -34.26 9.63
N ILE A 340 -9.63 -34.35 10.92
CA ILE A 340 -8.64 -34.67 11.97
C ILE A 340 -7.98 -36.03 11.68
N ILE A 341 -8.74 -37.02 11.20
CA ILE A 341 -8.21 -38.35 10.87
C ILE A 341 -7.09 -38.25 9.83
N GLU A 342 -7.34 -37.49 8.75
CA GLU A 342 -6.37 -37.30 7.68
C GLU A 342 -5.07 -36.67 8.21
N PHE A 343 -5.18 -35.63 9.04
CA PHE A 343 -4.02 -35.03 9.72
C PHE A 343 -3.26 -36.02 10.59
N CYS A 344 -3.97 -36.87 11.35
CA CYS A 344 -3.35 -37.79 12.30
C CYS A 344 -2.73 -39.03 11.66
N GLU A 345 -3.28 -39.50 10.54
CA GLU A 345 -2.76 -40.63 9.79
C GLU A 345 -1.60 -40.24 8.85
N ASP A 346 -1.45 -38.95 8.54
CA ASP A 346 -0.36 -38.48 7.70
C ASP A 346 1.01 -38.65 8.38
N SER A 347 1.99 -39.10 7.60
CA SER A 347 3.34 -39.40 8.10
C SER A 347 4.13 -38.15 8.52
N PHE A 348 3.67 -36.96 8.13
CA PHE A 348 4.23 -35.67 8.51
C PHE A 348 3.46 -35.01 9.67
N GLY A 349 2.14 -35.19 9.77
CA GLY A 349 1.26 -34.51 10.72
C GLY A 349 1.49 -34.87 12.20
N TYR A 350 1.08 -36.05 12.66
CA TYR A 350 1.12 -36.38 14.09
C TYR A 350 2.53 -36.69 14.62
N ALA A 351 3.26 -37.60 13.96
CA ALA A 351 4.52 -38.13 14.47
C ALA A 351 5.63 -37.06 14.56
N ARG A 352 5.68 -36.11 13.60
CA ARG A 352 6.74 -35.10 13.57
C ARG A 352 6.45 -33.89 14.46
N MET A 353 5.18 -33.51 14.62
CA MET A 353 4.78 -32.35 15.42
C MET A 353 4.74 -32.65 16.92
N CYS A 354 4.37 -33.87 17.32
CA CYS A 354 4.16 -34.22 18.73
C CYS A 354 5.38 -34.87 19.41
N GLU A 355 6.38 -35.33 18.64
CA GLU A 355 7.62 -35.91 19.21
C GLU A 355 8.65 -34.85 19.65
N HIS A 356 8.47 -33.57 19.30
CA HIS A 356 9.39 -32.47 19.62
C HIS A 356 8.66 -31.27 20.26
N ASN A 357 8.81 -31.13 21.57
CA ASN A 357 8.07 -30.23 22.46
C ASN A 357 8.30 -28.71 22.23
N LEU A 358 7.23 -27.89 22.26
CA LEU A 358 7.15 -26.51 22.81
C LEU A 358 5.69 -25.97 22.69
N GLU A 359 4.94 -26.05 23.79
CA GLU A 359 3.69 -25.35 24.22
C GLU A 359 2.57 -24.97 23.20
N LEU A 360 2.86 -24.51 21.97
CA LEU A 360 1.85 -24.16 20.95
C LEU A 360 1.35 -25.37 20.13
N ASN A 361 2.15 -26.43 19.99
CA ASN A 361 1.75 -27.66 19.27
C ASN A 361 0.75 -28.56 20.03
N GLN A 362 0.50 -28.26 21.31
CA GLN A 362 -0.27 -29.12 22.21
C GLN A 362 -1.76 -29.22 21.82
N GLU A 363 -2.34 -28.16 21.25
CA GLU A 363 -3.72 -28.20 20.72
C GLU A 363 -3.85 -29.16 19.54
N LEU A 364 -2.98 -29.08 18.53
CA LEU A 364 -2.96 -30.01 17.39
C LEU A 364 -2.73 -31.46 17.82
N CYS A 365 -1.79 -31.69 18.74
CA CYS A 365 -1.53 -33.02 19.28
C CYS A 365 -2.74 -33.58 20.03
N SER A 366 -3.43 -32.75 20.81
CA SER A 366 -4.63 -33.16 21.54
C SER A 366 -5.78 -33.60 20.62
N LEU A 367 -5.87 -33.05 19.39
CA LEU A 367 -6.86 -33.48 18.40
C LEU A 367 -6.64 -34.94 17.99
N CYS A 368 -5.39 -35.33 17.77
CA CYS A 368 -5.04 -36.70 17.42
C CYS A 368 -5.14 -37.65 18.59
N GLU A 369 -4.76 -37.23 19.81
CA GLU A 369 -5.01 -38.03 21.01
C GLU A 369 -6.52 -38.29 21.21
N ALA A 370 -7.37 -37.28 21.00
CA ALA A 370 -8.82 -37.44 21.04
C ALA A 370 -9.36 -38.35 19.93
N GLU A 371 -8.74 -38.34 18.75
CA GLU A 371 -9.14 -39.17 17.60
C GLU A 371 -8.68 -40.63 17.74
N THR A 372 -7.46 -40.89 18.24
CA THR A 372 -6.92 -42.25 18.44
C THR A 372 -7.70 -43.09 19.47
N LEU A 373 -8.51 -42.44 20.32
CA LEU A 373 -9.43 -43.12 21.24
C LEU A 373 -10.70 -43.63 20.53
N LYS A 374 -11.00 -43.15 19.33
CA LYS A 374 -12.19 -43.52 18.55
C LYS A 374 -11.93 -44.79 17.76
N ASN A 375 -12.72 -45.81 18.04
CA ASN A 375 -12.68 -47.10 17.34
C ASN A 375 -13.90 -47.21 16.42
N TYR A 376 -13.72 -46.94 15.13
CA TYR A 376 -14.80 -46.98 14.16
C TYR A 376 -15.38 -48.38 13.96
N CYS A 377 -16.70 -48.46 13.86
CA CYS A 377 -17.41 -49.69 13.56
C CYS A 377 -17.30 -50.02 12.07
N THR A 378 -16.87 -51.24 11.75
CA THR A 378 -16.69 -51.71 10.37
C THR A 378 -17.94 -52.43 9.85
N GLU A 379 -18.21 -52.33 8.55
CA GLU A 379 -19.25 -53.11 7.88
C GLU A 379 -18.74 -54.48 7.37
N PRO A 380 -19.55 -55.55 7.40
CA PRO A 380 -20.93 -55.60 7.88
C PRO A 380 -21.02 -55.62 9.42
N ARG A 381 -22.07 -55.00 9.98
CA ARG A 381 -22.31 -55.02 11.43
C ARG A 381 -22.48 -56.45 11.98
N PRO A 382 -21.99 -56.72 13.20
CA PRO A 382 -22.08 -58.05 13.81
C PRO A 382 -23.53 -58.44 14.16
N GLU A 383 -23.99 -59.57 13.63
CA GLU A 383 -25.35 -60.09 13.89
C GLU A 383 -25.48 -60.80 15.26
N ALA A 384 -24.36 -61.18 15.88
CA ALA A 384 -24.34 -61.88 17.16
C ALA A 384 -23.15 -61.46 18.03
N CYS A 385 -23.41 -61.15 19.30
CA CYS A 385 -22.40 -60.70 20.25
C CYS A 385 -22.34 -61.59 21.50
N THR A 386 -21.13 -61.73 22.05
CA THR A 386 -20.91 -62.38 23.35
C THR A 386 -21.47 -61.52 24.48
N LYS A 387 -21.88 -62.15 25.59
CA LYS A 387 -22.41 -61.46 26.78
C LYS A 387 -21.32 -61.01 27.77
N GLU A 388 -20.12 -60.78 27.27
CA GLU A 388 -19.02 -60.27 28.08
C GLU A 388 -19.25 -58.79 28.43
N TYR A 389 -18.95 -58.39 29.67
CA TYR A 389 -19.06 -57.01 30.11
C TYR A 389 -17.68 -56.36 30.16
N MET A 390 -17.35 -55.66 29.08
CA MET A 390 -16.18 -54.77 28.93
C MET A 390 -16.73 -53.48 28.32
N PRO A 391 -17.29 -52.57 29.13
CA PRO A 391 -18.13 -51.51 28.63
C PRO A 391 -17.37 -50.58 27.67
N VAL A 392 -18.11 -50.11 26.66
CA VAL A 392 -17.64 -49.12 25.69
C VAL A 392 -18.69 -48.03 25.54
N CYS A 393 -18.27 -46.84 25.15
CA CYS A 393 -19.18 -45.76 24.80
C CYS A 393 -19.33 -45.72 23.28
N GLY A 394 -20.52 -46.02 22.76
CA GLY A 394 -20.83 -45.97 21.34
C GLY A 394 -21.39 -44.60 20.95
N TRP A 395 -20.70 -43.91 20.05
CA TRP A 395 -21.02 -42.55 19.60
C TRP A 395 -21.82 -42.57 18.31
N PHE A 396 -22.86 -41.74 18.23
CA PHE A 396 -23.74 -41.64 17.07
C PHE A 396 -23.25 -40.57 16.08
N ASP A 397 -23.66 -40.66 14.81
CA ASP A 397 -23.39 -39.61 13.83
C ASP A 397 -24.24 -38.34 14.07
N SER A 398 -23.93 -37.29 13.31
CA SER A 398 -24.69 -36.03 13.29
C SER A 398 -26.10 -36.16 12.68
N SER A 399 -26.47 -37.32 12.10
CA SER A 399 -27.83 -37.58 11.63
C SER A 399 -28.80 -37.91 12.76
N ILE A 400 -28.28 -38.33 13.91
CA ILE A 400 -29.06 -38.54 15.14
C ILE A 400 -29.14 -37.22 15.92
N GLN A 401 -30.36 -36.67 16.00
CA GLN A 401 -30.62 -35.49 16.83
C GLN A 401 -30.67 -35.87 18.32
N CYS A 402 -29.53 -35.79 18.99
CA CYS A 402 -29.44 -36.00 20.43
C CYS A 402 -29.98 -34.79 21.21
N LEU A 403 -30.82 -35.06 22.21
CA LEU A 403 -31.41 -34.03 23.07
C LEU A 403 -30.48 -33.61 24.23
N ALA A 404 -29.48 -34.42 24.54
CA ALA A 404 -28.48 -34.17 25.57
C ALA A 404 -27.11 -34.70 25.09
N TYR A 405 -26.03 -34.07 25.55
CA TYR A 405 -24.66 -34.60 25.42
C TYR A 405 -24.46 -35.80 26.37
N PRO A 406 -23.44 -36.66 26.17
CA PRO A 406 -22.86 -36.96 24.87
C PRO A 406 -23.92 -37.58 23.96
N CYS A 407 -23.76 -37.37 22.65
CA CYS A 407 -24.56 -38.07 21.66
C CYS A 407 -24.04 -39.51 21.48
N ALA A 408 -24.19 -40.29 22.54
CA ALA A 408 -23.61 -41.62 22.68
C ALA A 408 -24.38 -42.47 23.70
N GLN A 409 -24.15 -43.77 23.68
CA GLN A 409 -24.73 -44.72 24.63
C GLN A 409 -23.70 -45.75 25.10
N THR A 410 -23.75 -46.10 26.39
CA THR A 410 -22.92 -47.18 26.94
C THR A 410 -23.43 -48.54 26.46
N TYR A 411 -22.53 -49.35 25.91
CA TYR A 411 -22.79 -50.73 25.53
C TYR A 411 -21.95 -51.68 26.37
N GLY A 412 -22.44 -52.90 26.58
CA GLY A 412 -21.74 -53.89 27.41
C GLY A 412 -20.40 -54.34 26.85
N ASN A 413 -20.20 -54.26 25.54
CA ASN A 413 -18.92 -54.46 24.87
C ASN A 413 -18.90 -53.87 23.45
N LYS A 414 -17.69 -53.78 22.86
CA LYS A 414 -17.48 -53.30 21.48
C LYS A 414 -18.35 -53.95 20.42
N CYS A 415 -18.66 -55.25 20.55
CA CYS A 415 -19.51 -55.94 19.60
C CYS A 415 -20.94 -55.40 19.72
N THR A 416 -21.48 -55.30 20.94
CA THR A 416 -22.84 -54.79 21.15
C THR A 416 -23.00 -53.33 20.75
N ALA A 417 -21.93 -52.51 20.85
CA ALA A 417 -21.91 -51.16 20.32
C ALA A 417 -22.00 -51.15 18.79
N CYS A 418 -21.09 -51.86 18.10
CA CYS A 418 -21.09 -51.88 16.65
C CYS A 418 -22.25 -52.67 16.03
N ALA A 419 -22.93 -53.54 16.78
CA ALA A 419 -24.17 -54.18 16.34
C ALA A 419 -25.33 -53.19 16.19
N ASP A 420 -25.28 -52.04 16.88
CA ASP A 420 -26.23 -50.95 16.69
C ASP A 420 -25.81 -50.12 15.47
N GLU A 421 -26.64 -50.12 14.43
CA GLU A 421 -26.38 -49.42 13.17
C GLU A 421 -26.20 -47.90 13.37
N LYS A 422 -26.71 -47.34 14.47
CA LYS A 422 -26.60 -45.92 14.77
C LYS A 422 -25.22 -45.53 15.30
N VAL A 423 -24.48 -46.48 15.87
CA VAL A 423 -23.15 -46.22 16.44
C VAL A 423 -22.13 -46.17 15.31
N VAL A 424 -21.40 -45.06 15.20
CA VAL A 424 -20.34 -44.85 14.21
C VAL A 424 -19.01 -45.38 14.72
N TYR A 425 -18.66 -45.02 15.95
CA TYR A 425 -17.42 -45.42 16.60
C TYR A 425 -17.66 -45.64 18.09
N TRP A 426 -16.71 -46.29 18.76
CA TRP A 426 -16.75 -46.48 20.20
C TRP A 426 -15.44 -46.08 20.86
N THR A 427 -15.50 -45.67 22.12
CA THR A 427 -14.33 -45.44 22.98
C THR A 427 -14.35 -46.45 24.13
N GLU A 428 -13.18 -46.78 24.70
CA GLU A 428 -13.11 -47.66 25.87
C GLU A 428 -13.79 -47.02 27.09
N GLY A 429 -14.48 -47.83 27.90
CA GLY A 429 -15.17 -47.37 29.11
C GLY A 429 -16.64 -47.01 28.90
N GLU A 430 -17.34 -46.73 29.99
CA GLU A 430 -18.73 -46.26 29.90
C GLU A 430 -18.79 -44.84 29.31
N CYS A 431 -19.93 -44.46 28.72
CA CYS A 431 -20.08 -43.11 28.21
C CYS A 431 -19.93 -42.07 29.32
N PRO A 432 -19.28 -40.93 29.01
CA PRO A 432 -19.18 -39.85 29.97
C PRO A 432 -20.59 -39.39 30.32
N ASN A 433 -20.90 -39.35 31.61
CA ASN A 433 -22.09 -38.67 32.08
C ASN A 433 -21.85 -37.16 31.87
N THR A 434 -22.90 -36.36 31.66
CA THR A 434 -22.85 -34.90 31.39
C THR A 434 -22.25 -34.04 32.49
N ILE A 435 -21.51 -34.64 33.42
CA ILE A 435 -20.95 -33.98 34.58
C ILE A 435 -19.60 -34.64 34.88
N ASP A 436 -18.64 -34.45 33.98
CA ASP A 436 -17.26 -34.22 34.40
C ASP A 436 -16.46 -33.64 33.24
N GLY A 437 -16.35 -32.32 33.25
CA GLY A 437 -15.35 -31.55 32.52
C GLY A 437 -14.67 -30.62 33.51
N SER A 438 -14.36 -31.09 34.72
CA SER A 438 -13.55 -30.34 35.67
C SER A 438 -12.98 -31.20 36.80
N GLU A 439 -12.04 -32.08 36.47
CA GLU A 439 -10.80 -32.11 37.25
C GLU A 439 -9.73 -31.37 36.40
N GLY A 440 -9.28 -30.16 36.74
CA GLY A 440 -9.40 -29.43 38.01
C GLY A 440 -10.38 -28.26 38.00
N ASN A 441 -11.52 -28.43 38.65
CA ASN A 441 -11.77 -28.02 40.05
C ASN A 441 -13.28 -27.80 40.22
N ASP A 442 -13.94 -28.91 40.53
CA ASP A 442 -14.97 -29.10 41.56
C ASP A 442 -16.20 -28.16 41.67
N GLU A 443 -17.34 -28.87 41.63
CA GLU A 443 -18.68 -28.60 42.17
C GLU A 443 -19.66 -27.83 41.27
N GLU A 444 -20.53 -28.51 40.52
CA GLU A 444 -21.74 -29.29 40.90
C GLU A 444 -23.02 -28.52 40.49
N ILE A 445 -23.51 -28.80 39.27
CA ILE A 445 -24.80 -29.42 38.89
C ILE A 445 -26.08 -28.83 39.51
N THR A 446 -27.00 -28.50 38.59
CA THR A 446 -28.46 -28.84 38.53
C THR A 446 -29.18 -27.60 38.01
N ASP A 447 -29.45 -27.46 36.72
CA ASP A 447 -30.36 -28.20 35.83
C ASP A 447 -31.85 -27.99 36.12
N GLU A 448 -32.57 -27.85 35.01
CA GLU A 448 -34.03 -27.91 34.83
C GLU A 448 -34.87 -26.72 35.37
N THR A 449 -35.87 -26.17 34.67
CA THR A 449 -36.64 -26.63 33.50
C THR A 449 -37.56 -25.52 32.95
N SER A 450 -37.79 -25.60 31.64
CA SER A 450 -39.08 -25.46 30.94
C SER A 450 -39.76 -24.08 30.72
N SER A 451 -39.81 -23.74 29.43
CA SER A 451 -40.93 -23.10 28.66
C SER A 451 -41.38 -21.70 29.11
N THR A 452 -41.27 -20.64 28.30
CA THR A 452 -41.94 -20.45 26.99
C THR A 452 -41.37 -19.18 26.31
N SER A 453 -41.08 -19.24 25.00
CA SER A 453 -40.70 -18.08 24.15
C SER A 453 -41.90 -17.13 23.88
N PRO A 454 -41.74 -15.88 23.38
CA PRO A 454 -40.63 -15.42 22.52
C PRO A 454 -40.03 -14.03 22.84
N GLY A 455 -38.79 -13.83 22.36
CA GLY A 455 -38.39 -12.55 21.77
C GLY A 455 -37.36 -11.71 22.53
N SER A 456 -36.12 -11.80 22.05
CA SER A 456 -35.20 -10.69 21.78
C SER A 456 -34.35 -10.08 22.92
N THR A 457 -33.03 -10.30 22.75
CA THR A 457 -31.88 -9.38 22.90
C THR A 457 -31.33 -9.00 24.28
N GLY A 458 -30.03 -9.28 24.47
CA GLY A 458 -29.08 -8.30 25.03
C GLY A 458 -28.16 -8.77 26.17
N SER A 459 -26.88 -9.01 25.84
CA SER A 459 -25.65 -8.87 26.66
C SER A 459 -25.75 -8.92 28.19
N THR A 460 -25.10 -9.90 28.82
CA THR A 460 -24.75 -9.87 30.25
C THR A 460 -23.63 -8.85 30.51
N GLN A 461 -24.01 -7.59 30.71
CA GLN A 461 -23.26 -6.67 31.55
C GLN A 461 -23.39 -7.12 33.00
N LEU A 462 -22.28 -7.12 33.73
CA LEU A 462 -22.25 -7.37 35.18
C LEU A 462 -23.19 -6.38 35.87
N ALA A 463 -24.32 -6.84 36.40
CA ALA A 463 -25.30 -5.98 37.04
C ALA A 463 -24.69 -5.32 38.29
N ASN A 464 -24.95 -4.03 38.49
CA ASN A 464 -24.49 -3.29 39.67
C ASN A 464 -24.97 -4.00 40.95
N PRO A 465 -24.06 -4.50 41.81
CA PRO A 465 -24.42 -5.26 43.00
C PRO A 465 -25.35 -4.51 43.98
N ALA A 466 -25.21 -3.19 44.11
CA ALA A 466 -26.05 -2.38 44.99
C ALA A 466 -27.48 -2.21 44.44
N SER A 467 -27.59 -1.99 43.13
CA SER A 467 -28.87 -1.96 42.42
C SER A 467 -29.60 -3.31 42.54
N ALA A 468 -28.86 -4.41 42.36
CA ALA A 468 -29.39 -5.76 42.50
C ALA A 468 -29.87 -6.04 43.94
N TYR A 469 -29.07 -5.66 44.94
CA TYR A 469 -29.43 -5.80 46.34
C TYR A 469 -30.69 -5.01 46.72
N CYS A 470 -30.85 -3.78 46.22
CA CYS A 470 -32.07 -3.00 46.41
C CYS A 470 -33.33 -3.78 45.94
N VAL A 471 -33.28 -4.31 44.72
CA VAL A 471 -34.39 -5.06 44.12
C VAL A 471 -34.62 -6.39 44.84
N GLU A 472 -33.55 -7.07 45.27
CA GLU A 472 -33.62 -8.30 46.07
C GLU A 472 -34.33 -8.09 47.41
N GLN A 473 -34.08 -6.95 48.08
CA GLN A 473 -34.80 -6.57 49.30
C GLN A 473 -36.24 -6.08 49.05
N GLY A 474 -36.73 -6.20 47.81
CA GLY A 474 -38.08 -5.79 47.40
C GLY A 474 -38.22 -4.28 47.17
N GLY A 475 -37.12 -3.53 47.20
CA GLY A 475 -37.09 -2.11 46.87
C GLY A 475 -37.23 -1.86 45.38
N THR A 476 -37.61 -0.63 45.01
CA THR A 476 -37.60 -0.15 43.63
C THR A 476 -36.42 0.79 43.44
N LEU A 477 -35.60 0.56 42.41
CA LEU A 477 -34.48 1.43 42.09
C LEU A 477 -34.92 2.60 41.19
N GLU A 478 -34.51 3.82 41.54
CA GLU A 478 -34.70 5.03 40.75
C GLU A 478 -33.36 5.76 40.57
N LEU A 479 -32.93 5.99 39.34
CA LEU A 479 -31.73 6.79 39.06
C LEU A 479 -32.08 8.28 39.09
N ARG A 480 -31.30 9.07 39.82
CA ARG A 480 -31.47 10.53 39.93
C ARG A 480 -30.16 11.25 39.62
N ASP A 481 -30.28 12.44 39.03
CA ASP A 481 -29.10 13.28 38.74
C ASP A 481 -28.56 13.90 40.03
N ASP A 482 -27.28 13.71 40.28
CA ASP A 482 -26.53 14.35 41.35
C ASP A 482 -25.95 15.67 40.85
N TYR A 483 -26.65 16.76 41.17
CA TYR A 483 -26.28 18.12 40.80
C TYR A 483 -25.03 18.64 41.53
N GLU A 484 -24.59 17.99 42.61
CA GLU A 484 -23.38 18.40 43.35
C GLU A 484 -22.11 17.75 42.79
N ASN A 485 -22.21 16.52 42.26
CA ASN A 485 -21.06 15.76 41.73
C ASN A 485 -21.09 15.50 40.21
N GLU A 486 -22.03 16.12 39.48
CA GLU A 486 -22.20 15.99 38.03
C GLU A 486 -22.25 14.53 37.56
N GLY A 487 -23.14 13.73 38.18
CA GLY A 487 -23.31 12.31 37.88
C GLY A 487 -24.73 11.79 38.09
N GLN A 488 -24.93 10.47 38.03
CA GLN A 488 -26.19 9.83 38.38
C GLN A 488 -25.99 8.93 39.59
N ILE A 489 -26.91 9.02 40.56
CA ILE A 489 -26.93 8.20 41.76
C ILE A 489 -28.17 7.30 41.75
N GLY A 490 -28.02 6.07 42.24
CA GLY A 490 -29.13 5.13 42.40
C GLY A 490 -29.81 5.32 43.75
N MET A 491 -31.12 5.55 43.74
CA MET A 491 -31.94 5.64 44.95
C MET A 491 -32.80 4.38 45.07
N CYS A 492 -32.60 3.64 46.15
CA CYS A 492 -33.44 2.52 46.52
C CYS A 492 -34.65 2.98 47.35
N ILE A 493 -35.85 2.71 46.84
CA ILE A 493 -37.12 3.01 47.51
C ILE A 493 -37.69 1.71 48.06
N LEU A 494 -37.58 1.52 49.37
CA LEU A 494 -38.02 0.29 50.03
C LEU A 494 -39.55 0.20 50.13
N PRO A 495 -40.14 -1.01 50.30
CA PRO A 495 -41.59 -1.20 50.39
C PRO A 495 -42.28 -0.40 51.50
N ASN A 496 -41.54 -0.01 52.54
CA ASN A 496 -42.02 0.83 53.64
C ASN A 496 -42.00 2.34 53.32
N GLY A 497 -41.58 2.72 52.10
CA GLY A 497 -41.49 4.09 51.61
C GLY A 497 -40.21 4.83 52.02
N VAL A 498 -39.24 4.15 52.64
CA VAL A 498 -37.93 4.75 52.95
C VAL A 498 -37.10 4.80 51.66
N GLU A 499 -36.59 5.98 51.35
CA GLU A 499 -35.65 6.19 50.24
C GLU A 499 -34.22 6.29 50.78
N CYS A 500 -33.31 5.52 50.19
CA CYS A 500 -31.90 5.56 50.52
C CYS A 500 -31.03 5.38 49.27
N GLU A 501 -29.84 5.99 49.22
CA GLU A 501 -28.89 5.76 48.13
C GLU A 501 -28.45 4.28 48.12
N GLU A 502 -28.37 3.67 46.94
CA GLU A 502 -28.27 2.22 46.77
C GLU A 502 -27.01 1.62 47.41
N TRP A 503 -25.87 2.31 47.33
CA TRP A 503 -24.62 1.83 47.92
C TRP A 503 -24.57 2.04 49.43
N ALA A 504 -25.16 3.13 49.94
CA ALA A 504 -25.36 3.34 51.37
C ALA A 504 -26.29 2.25 51.96
N TYR A 505 -27.33 1.86 51.23
CA TYR A 505 -28.20 0.75 51.63
C TYR A 505 -27.48 -0.60 51.59
N PHE A 506 -26.72 -0.88 50.53
CA PHE A 506 -25.90 -2.09 50.42
C PHE A 506 -24.89 -2.24 51.56
N ARG A 507 -24.37 -1.12 52.09
CA ARG A 507 -23.46 -1.09 53.24
C ARG A 507 -24.17 -1.04 54.61
N GLY A 508 -25.50 -1.01 54.64
CA GLY A 508 -26.29 -0.95 55.88
C GLY A 508 -26.19 0.39 56.62
N GLU A 509 -25.87 1.48 55.91
CA GLU A 509 -25.76 2.83 56.47
C GLU A 509 -27.13 3.49 56.65
N CYS A 510 -28.18 2.85 56.13
CA CYS A 510 -29.58 3.20 56.30
C CYS A 510 -30.43 1.92 56.45
N PRO A 511 -31.67 2.04 56.98
CA PRO A 511 -32.45 0.93 57.51
C PRO A 511 -32.84 -0.16 56.52
#